data_AF-A0A353SY34-F1
#
_entry.id   AF-A0A353SY34-F1
#
_cell.length_a   1.000
_cell.length_b   1.000
_cell.length_c   1.000
_cell.angle_alpha   90.00
_cell.angle_beta   90.00
_cell.angle_gamma   90.00
#
_symmetry.space_group_name_H-M   'P 1'
#
loop_
_entity.id
_entity.type
_entity.pdbx_description
1 polymer ?
#
loop_
_entity_poly.entity_id
_entity_poly.type
_entity_poly.pdbx_seq_one_letter_code
_entity_poly.pdbx_strand_id
1 'polypeptide(L)'
;MDFNQLLLVAFLAESLIQTLKPLYDKEKGWNKDSLIAVIVGVGLCFIVNVNLFKIANLTLYSGDEVVNQYIGIVLTGLIASRGSNLAHDLLKFVSNASLPSIESAVG
;
A
#
# COMPACT_ATOMS: atom_id res chain seq x y z
N MET A 1 14.89 11.64 0.42
CA MET A 1 14.15 10.37 0.29
C MET A 1 15.16 9.26 0.44
N ASP A 2 15.04 8.46 1.50
CA ASP A 2 16.02 7.43 1.84
C ASP A 2 15.78 6.15 1.03
N PHE A 3 16.77 5.26 0.96
CA PHE A 3 16.67 4.00 0.21
C PHE A 3 15.46 3.15 0.64
N ASN A 4 15.18 3.09 1.94
CA ASN A 4 14.04 2.36 2.49
C ASN A 4 12.70 2.96 2.03
N GLN A 5 12.63 4.29 1.88
CA GLN A 5 11.43 4.98 1.38
C GLN A 5 11.23 4.71 -0.11
N LEU A 6 12.30 4.67 -0.90
CA LEU A 6 12.23 4.29 -2.31
C LEU A 6 11.75 2.86 -2.49
N LEU A 7 12.26 1.94 -1.66
CA LEU A 7 11.87 0.55 -1.69
C LEU A 7 10.40 0.37 -1.27
N LEU A 8 9.93 1.10 -0.26
CA LEU A 8 8.52 1.13 0.12
C LEU A 8 7.65 1.67 -1.02
N VAL A 9 8.04 2.75 -1.69
CA VAL A 9 7.29 3.29 -2.85
C VAL A 9 7.19 2.26 -3.97
N ALA A 10 8.27 1.54 -4.28
CA ALA A 10 8.25 0.47 -5.28
C ALA A 10 7.29 -0.66 -4.90
N PHE A 11 7.30 -1.07 -3.62
CA PHE A 11 6.37 -2.07 -3.08
C PHE A 11 4.90 -1.62 -3.15
N LEU A 12 4.63 -0.35 -2.82
CA LEU A 12 3.28 0.21 -2.88
C LEU A 12 2.78 0.31 -4.33
N ALA A 13 3.65 0.67 -5.27
CA ALA A 13 3.31 0.70 -6.69
C ALA A 13 2.91 -0.69 -7.21
N GLU A 14 3.68 -1.73 -6.91
CA GLU A 14 3.34 -3.11 -7.26
C GLU A 14 2.01 -3.54 -6.61
N SER A 15 1.84 -3.23 -5.33
CA SER A 15 0.62 -3.55 -4.58
C SER A 15 -0.63 -2.89 -5.17
N LEU A 16 -0.53 -1.65 -5.64
CA LEU A 16 -1.62 -0.93 -6.32
C LEU A 16 -2.01 -1.64 -7.62
N ILE A 17 -1.03 -1.99 -8.46
CA ILE A 17 -1.30 -2.69 -9.72
C ILE A 17 -1.94 -4.05 -9.47
N GLN A 18 -1.44 -4.82 -8.49
CA GLN A 18 -2.03 -6.12 -8.15
C GLN A 18 -3.45 -6.00 -7.59
N THR A 19 -3.78 -4.89 -6.94
CA THR A 19 -5.15 -4.62 -6.48
C THR A 19 -6.07 -4.24 -7.63
N LEU A 20 -5.58 -3.43 -8.58
CA LEU A 20 -6.38 -2.96 -9.73
C LEU A 20 -6.54 -4.02 -10.84
N LYS A 21 -5.56 -4.90 -11.03
CA LYS A 21 -5.58 -5.92 -12.09
C LYS A 21 -6.83 -6.82 -12.07
N PRO A 22 -7.31 -7.34 -10.93
CA PRO A 22 -8.52 -8.15 -10.90
C PRO A 22 -9.83 -7.36 -11.03
N LEU A 23 -9.83 -6.01 -10.93
CA LEU A 23 -11.07 -5.22 -11.00
C LEU A 23 -11.77 -5.36 -12.34
N TYR A 24 -11.00 -5.41 -13.42
CA TYR A 24 -11.52 -5.50 -14.78
C TYR A 24 -10.75 -6.53 -15.58
N ASP A 25 -11.49 -7.51 -16.07
CA ASP A 25 -11.01 -8.55 -16.97
C ASP A 25 -11.61 -8.35 -18.36
N LYS A 26 -10.82 -8.50 -19.42
CA LYS A 26 -11.30 -8.28 -20.79
C LYS A 26 -12.31 -9.34 -21.24
N GLU A 27 -12.26 -10.54 -20.67
CA GLU A 27 -13.12 -11.66 -21.05
C GLU A 27 -14.36 -11.74 -20.15
N LYS A 28 -14.21 -11.43 -18.85
CA LYS A 28 -15.29 -11.55 -17.84
C LYS A 28 -15.92 -10.23 -17.43
N GLY A 29 -15.35 -9.10 -17.85
CA GLY A 29 -15.80 -7.77 -17.45
C GLY A 29 -15.40 -7.41 -16.02
N TRP A 30 -16.25 -6.65 -15.33
CA TRP A 30 -15.98 -6.15 -13.98
C TRP A 30 -16.13 -7.25 -12.92
N ASN A 31 -15.11 -7.39 -12.07
CA ASN A 31 -15.17 -8.28 -10.91
C ASN A 31 -15.87 -7.56 -9.74
N LYS A 32 -17.10 -8.00 -9.45
CA LYS A 32 -17.93 -7.42 -8.38
C LYS A 32 -17.29 -7.59 -7.00
N ASP A 33 -16.65 -8.72 -6.72
CA ASP A 33 -16.01 -8.98 -5.43
C ASP A 33 -14.83 -8.03 -5.21
N SER A 34 -13.98 -7.84 -6.22
CA SER A 34 -12.86 -6.90 -6.15
C SER A 34 -13.33 -5.44 -6.03
N LEU A 35 -14.41 -5.08 -6.72
CA LEU A 35 -14.99 -3.75 -6.61
C LEU A 35 -15.55 -3.48 -5.21
N ILE A 36 -16.30 -4.44 -4.64
CA ILE A 36 -16.84 -4.34 -3.28
C ILE A 36 -15.69 -4.24 -2.26
N ALA A 37 -14.65 -5.06 -2.42
CA ALA A 37 -13.48 -5.00 -1.56
C ALA A 37 -12.82 -3.61 -1.57
N VAL A 38 -12.65 -3.01 -2.75
CA VAL A 38 -12.10 -1.65 -2.89
C VAL A 38 -13.00 -0.61 -2.19
N ILE A 39 -14.31 -0.67 -2.40
CA ILE A 39 -15.25 0.27 -1.78
C ILE A 39 -15.20 0.15 -0.25
N VAL A 40 -15.20 -1.07 0.28
CA VAL A 40 -15.13 -1.32 1.72
C VAL A 40 -13.78 -0.88 2.29
N GLY A 41 -12.67 -1.19 1.62
CA GLY A 41 -11.32 -0.80 2.05
C GLY A 41 -11.13 0.72 2.09
N VAL A 42 -11.54 1.43 1.03
CA VAL A 42 -11.52 2.88 0.98
C VAL A 42 -12.44 3.49 2.03
N GLY A 43 -13.68 3.00 2.15
CA GLY A 43 -14.63 3.46 3.15
C GLY A 43 -14.11 3.32 4.58
N LEU A 44 -13.51 2.17 4.90
CA LEU A 44 -12.94 1.93 6.22
C LEU A 44 -11.77 2.86 6.52
N CYS A 45 -10.86 3.08 5.57
CA CYS A 45 -9.76 4.04 5.75
C CYS A 45 -10.24 5.49 5.89
N PHE A 46 -11.34 5.87 5.24
CA PHE A 46 -11.98 7.17 5.46
C PHE A 46 -12.54 7.31 6.88
N ILE A 47 -13.26 6.30 7.37
CA ILE A 47 -13.86 6.30 8.72
C ILE A 47 -12.78 6.37 9.80
N VAL A 48 -11.71 5.58 9.64
CA VAL A 48 -10.61 5.50 10.62
C VAL A 48 -9.56 6.60 10.41
N ASN A 49 -9.66 7.37 9.32
CA ASN A 49 -8.70 8.41 8.93
C ASN A 49 -7.26 7.91 8.79
N VAL A 50 -7.07 6.73 8.21
CA VAL A 50 -5.74 6.11 8.06
C VAL A 50 -5.09 6.58 6.77
N ASN A 51 -3.90 7.17 6.88
CA ASN A 51 -3.06 7.56 5.75
C ASN A 51 -1.66 6.93 5.89
N LEU A 52 -1.40 5.87 5.13
CA LEU A 52 -0.14 5.15 5.11
C LEU A 52 1.04 6.03 4.68
N PHE A 53 0.83 6.95 3.74
CA PHE A 53 1.88 7.84 3.24
C PHE A 53 2.33 8.83 4.32
N LYS A 54 1.37 9.33 5.12
CA LYS A 54 1.67 10.14 6.31
C LYS A 54 2.44 9.35 7.36
N ILE A 55 2.04 8.10 7.64
CA ILE A 55 2.72 7.21 8.60
C ILE A 55 4.16 6.89 8.13
N ALA A 56 4.35 6.67 6.83
CA ALA A 56 5.63 6.34 6.24
C ALA A 56 6.56 7.57 5.99
N ASN A 57 6.16 8.77 6.42
CA ASN A 57 6.86 10.03 6.12
C ASN A 57 7.12 10.22 4.60
N LEU A 58 6.20 9.75 3.76
CA LEU A 58 6.23 9.95 2.31
C LEU A 58 5.44 11.23 1.99
N THR A 59 6.16 12.28 1.62
CA THR A 59 5.53 13.54 1.20
C THR A 59 5.08 13.41 -0.26
N LEU A 60 3.77 13.39 -0.50
CA LEU A 60 3.25 13.56 -1.87
C LEU A 60 3.58 14.99 -2.34
N TYR A 61 4.00 15.13 -3.60
CA TYR A 61 4.46 16.40 -4.19
C TYR A 61 3.35 17.47 -4.34
N SER A 62 2.10 17.16 -3.97
CA SER A 62 0.99 18.10 -4.07
C SER A 62 1.08 19.15 -2.97
N GLY A 63 1.16 20.43 -3.34
CA GLY A 63 1.42 21.58 -2.44
C GLY A 63 0.30 21.93 -1.44
N ASP A 64 -0.68 21.06 -1.25
CA ASP A 64 -1.78 21.23 -0.29
C ASP A 64 -1.86 20.00 0.63
N GLU A 65 -1.65 20.20 1.93
CA GLU A 65 -1.66 19.14 2.95
C GLU A 65 -3.01 18.41 3.05
N VAL A 66 -4.11 19.11 2.77
CA VAL A 66 -5.47 18.56 2.84
C VAL A 66 -5.71 17.62 1.67
N VAL A 67 -5.31 18.03 0.45
CA VAL A 67 -5.39 17.19 -0.75
C VAL A 67 -4.50 15.95 -0.60
N ASN A 68 -3.29 16.12 -0.05
CA ASN A 68 -2.38 15.03 0.27
C ASN A 68 -3.03 14.03 1.25
N GLN A 69 -3.76 14.51 2.26
CA GLN A 69 -4.43 13.63 3.22
C GLN A 69 -5.52 12.78 2.56
N TYR A 70 -6.40 13.38 1.74
CA TYR A 70 -7.47 12.63 1.06
C TYR A 70 -6.95 11.62 0.04
N ILE A 71 -5.97 12.01 -0.78
CA ILE A 71 -5.34 11.10 -1.75
C ILE A 71 -4.66 9.95 -1.01
N GLY A 72 -3.92 10.26 0.07
CA GLY A 72 -3.26 9.25 0.89
C GLY A 72 -4.25 8.26 1.50
N ILE A 73 -5.41 8.71 1.99
CA ILE A 73 -6.47 7.85 2.53
C ILE A 73 -7.04 6.93 1.45
N VAL A 74 -7.35 7.45 0.27
CA VAL A 74 -7.88 6.65 -0.86
C VAL A 74 -6.89 5.58 -1.27
N LEU A 75 -5.62 5.95 -1.48
CA LEU A 75 -4.57 5.01 -1.86
C LEU A 75 -4.31 3.96 -0.77
N THR A 76 -4.36 4.38 0.50
CA THR A 76 -4.26 3.45 1.64
C THR A 76 -5.40 2.45 1.64
N GLY A 77 -6.63 2.90 1.41
CA GLY A 77 -7.81 2.04 1.33
C GLY A 77 -7.80 1.10 0.13
N LEU A 78 -7.29 1.57 -1.01
CA LEU A 78 -7.09 0.72 -2.20
C LEU A 78 -6.14 -0.42 -1.86
N ILE A 79 -4.98 -0.09 -1.29
CA ILE A 79 -3.97 -1.07 -0.88
C ILE A 79 -4.54 -2.01 0.19
N ALA A 80 -5.22 -1.49 1.21
CA ALA A 80 -5.83 -2.28 2.29
C ALA A 80 -6.93 -3.24 1.80
N SER A 81 -7.63 -2.91 0.71
CA SER A 81 -8.68 -3.78 0.14
C SER A 81 -8.15 -5.14 -0.34
N ARG A 82 -6.85 -5.27 -0.59
CA ARG A 82 -6.17 -6.54 -0.91
C ARG A 82 -6.05 -7.48 0.31
N GLY A 83 -6.31 -6.97 1.52
CA GLY A 83 -6.45 -7.76 2.74
C GLY A 83 -5.16 -8.46 3.19
N SER A 84 -5.29 -9.70 3.67
CA SER A 84 -4.20 -10.48 4.26
C SER A 84 -3.03 -10.75 3.31
N ASN A 85 -3.27 -10.79 2.00
CA ASN A 85 -2.20 -10.92 1.00
C ASN A 85 -1.20 -9.76 1.09
N LEU A 86 -1.69 -8.53 1.19
CA LEU A 86 -0.82 -7.38 1.37
C LEU A 86 -0.13 -7.42 2.73
N ALA A 87 -0.86 -7.69 3.82
CA ALA A 87 -0.29 -7.72 5.16
C ALA A 87 0.88 -8.73 5.24
N HIS A 88 0.73 -9.89 4.61
CA HIS A 88 1.77 -10.91 4.52
C HIS A 88 2.97 -10.44 3.69
N ASP A 89 2.73 -9.83 2.53
CA ASP A 89 3.79 -9.31 1.67
C ASP A 89 4.56 -8.15 2.35
N LEU A 90 3.86 -7.30 3.10
CA LEU A 90 4.44 -6.18 3.85
C LEU A 90 5.25 -6.66 5.05
N LEU A 91 4.78 -7.69 5.77
CA LEU A 91 5.55 -8.32 6.85
C LEU A 91 6.83 -8.98 6.31
N LYS A 92 6.76 -9.68 5.18
CA LYS A 92 7.95 -10.23 4.51
C LYS A 92 8.92 -9.13 4.11
N PHE A 93 8.40 -8.04 3.55
CA PHE A 93 9.19 -6.90 3.15
C PHE A 93 9.96 -6.29 4.32
N VAL A 94 9.26 -6.01 5.44
CA VAL A 94 9.88 -5.48 6.65
C VAL A 94 10.87 -6.47 7.25
N SER A 95 10.53 -7.76 7.31
CA SER A 95 11.42 -8.80 7.84
C SER A 95 12.73 -8.90 7.05
N ASN A 96 12.66 -8.82 5.73
CA ASN A 96 13.86 -8.86 4.87
C ASN A 96 14.64 -7.54 4.92
N ALA A 97 13.95 -6.40 5.05
CA ALA A 97 14.59 -5.09 5.17
C ALA A 97 15.25 -4.87 6.55
N SER A 98 14.79 -5.57 7.60
CA SER A 98 15.30 -5.45 8.97
C SER A 98 16.55 -6.28 9.26
N LEU A 99 17.10 -6.98 8.26
CA LEU A 99 18.33 -7.76 8.43
C LEU A 99 19.52 -7.14 7.66
N PRO A 100 20.27 -6.22 8.28
CA PRO A 100 21.71 -6.18 8.10
C PRO A 100 22.38 -7.08 9.15
N SER A 101 23.07 -8.13 8.68
CA SER A 101 24.27 -8.70 9.34
C SER A 101 24.11 -9.43 10.70
N ILE A 102 23.43 -10.58 10.75
CA ILE A 102 23.83 -11.66 11.68
C ILE A 102 24.66 -12.70 10.92
N GLU A 103 25.67 -12.24 10.18
CA GLU A 103 26.69 -13.12 9.61
C GLU A 103 28.12 -12.57 9.83
N SER A 104 28.25 -11.31 10.25
CA SER A 104 29.54 -10.71 10.66
C SER A 104 29.79 -10.77 12.18
N ALA A 105 29.02 -11.55 12.94
CA ALA A 105 29.21 -11.75 14.39
C ALA A 105 29.65 -13.18 14.77
N VAL A 106 29.89 -14.04 13.77
CA VAL A 106 30.42 -15.41 13.95
C VAL A 106 31.59 -15.67 12.99
N GLY A 107 32.47 -14.68 12.83
CA GLY A 107 33.74 -14.77 12.12
C GLY A 107 34.83 -14.05 12.89
#